data_AF-A0A7S1TC29-F1
#
_entry.id   AF-A0A7S1TC29-F1
#
_cell.length_a   1.000
_cell.length_b   1.000
_cell.length_c   1.000
_cell.angle_alpha   90.00
_cell.angle_beta   90.00
_cell.angle_gamma   90.00
#
_symmetry.space_group_name_H-M   'P 1'
#
loop_
_entity.id
_entity.type
_entity.pdbx_description
1 polymer ?
#
loop_
_entity_poly.entity_id
_entity_poly.type
_entity_poly.pdbx_seq_one_letter_code
_entity_poly.pdbx_strand_id
1 'polypeptide(L)'
;LVVGRVRSVGWGKVCAVLSAAESNSVKQDGQQVGDWSSQKSTLEWELRSTLSRGQAQGTMDRLMRYVVRVSASNPGLAWRVMVAIAVTIAFKILSVMAPLVLKSAIDMLGVRPLPEKRVMVSAIVFYALLRLLSAVTQEMRTISFSRPGHAFGRMIQASSFDHVANMEVAFFAKNKTGSLVRVIDRGSKSVMMILRSMFFSFIPSLFELVLVCVVLATSLSPLFFLITILTFAAFIGATLSMNNRMAITRMLSNEIDKEAASKLTDSLFNVDSIKVFANEDIELARYTDCIREYENVSIRFDKEFCSLNIVQAVIYTVGSATLLLLASAGVLGGTLTVGDVIMTSSLLQQLWVPLNFVGWQWRELKQSLVDLDNLYGLLDQQSNVCEDPDAHDLVLDGGGIEFKNVTFSYGPGNPPILKNFSFTIPPKKTFALVGESG
;
A
#
# COMPACT_ATOMS: atom_id res chain seq x y z
N LEU A 1 -18.95 -22.60 -14.87
CA LEU A 1 -19.60 -23.59 -13.98
C LEU A 1 -18.46 -24.35 -13.31
N VAL A 2 -17.90 -23.95 -12.16
CA VAL A 2 -18.52 -23.77 -10.85
C VAL A 2 -17.99 -22.48 -10.22
N VAL A 3 -18.84 -21.45 -10.19
CA VAL A 3 -18.71 -20.28 -9.32
C VAL A 3 -19.71 -20.54 -8.21
N GLY A 4 -19.24 -20.80 -6.99
CA GLY A 4 -20.14 -21.18 -5.90
C GLY A 4 -19.47 -21.20 -4.54
N ARG A 5 -19.70 -20.14 -3.76
CA ARG A 5 -19.55 -20.02 -2.31
C ARG A 5 -18.21 -20.43 -1.69
N VAL A 6 -17.31 -19.45 -1.56
CA VAL A 6 -16.43 -19.37 -0.38
C VAL A 6 -17.06 -18.35 0.57
N ARG A 7 -17.86 -18.83 1.52
CA ARG A 7 -18.42 -18.01 2.61
C ARG A 7 -17.33 -17.82 3.68
N SER A 8 -16.94 -16.56 3.87
CA SER A 8 -16.52 -15.93 5.13
C SER A 8 -15.79 -16.78 6.18
N VAL A 9 -14.45 -16.75 6.14
CA VAL A 9 -13.64 -16.90 7.36
C VAL A 9 -13.31 -15.49 7.88
N GLY A 10 -14.11 -15.04 8.86
CA GLY A 10 -13.57 -14.42 10.07
C GLY A 10 -13.20 -12.94 10.16
N TRP A 11 -13.53 -12.06 9.20
CA TRP A 11 -13.31 -10.60 9.36
C TRP A 11 -14.05 -9.97 10.56
N GLY A 12 -15.08 -10.64 11.11
CA GLY A 12 -15.80 -10.20 12.30
C GLY A 12 -15.03 -10.40 13.62
N LYS A 13 -14.21 -11.45 13.74
CA LYS A 13 -13.44 -11.73 14.96
C LYS A 13 -12.28 -10.75 15.15
N VAL A 14 -11.68 -10.29 14.04
CA VAL A 14 -10.58 -9.31 14.08
C VAL A 14 -11.08 -7.91 14.49
N CYS A 15 -12.29 -7.51 14.07
CA CYS A 15 -12.87 -6.24 14.51
C CYS A 15 -13.47 -6.29 15.93
N ALA A 16 -13.98 -7.44 16.37
CA ALA A 16 -14.43 -7.61 17.76
C ALA A 16 -13.27 -7.47 18.76
N VAL A 17 -12.06 -7.93 18.40
CA VAL A 17 -10.84 -7.73 19.19
C VAL A 17 -10.40 -6.27 19.23
N LEU A 18 -10.65 -5.50 18.16
CA LEU A 18 -10.35 -4.06 18.11
C LEU A 18 -11.34 -3.23 18.95
N SER A 19 -12.63 -3.61 18.97
CA SER A 19 -13.65 -2.94 19.81
C SER A 19 -13.50 -3.25 21.30
N ALA A 20 -13.01 -4.44 21.66
CA ALA A 20 -12.70 -4.78 23.06
C ALA A 20 -11.46 -4.03 23.61
N ALA A 21 -10.58 -3.52 22.74
CA ALA A 21 -9.41 -2.73 23.13
C ALA A 21 -9.75 -1.26 23.44
N GLU A 22 -10.89 -0.74 22.96
CA GLU A 22 -11.39 0.61 23.20
C GLU A 22 -11.82 0.87 24.66
N SER A 23 -12.22 -0.17 25.40
CA SER A 23 -12.73 0.00 26.78
C SER A 23 -11.65 0.01 27.86
N ASN A 24 -10.40 -0.37 27.54
CA ASN A 24 -9.35 -0.61 28.55
C ASN A 24 -8.23 0.44 28.60
N SER A 25 -8.25 1.47 27.74
CA SER A 25 -7.15 2.46 27.66
C SER A 25 -7.38 3.76 28.44
N VAL A 26 -8.43 3.87 29.25
CA VAL A 26 -8.71 5.08 30.06
C VAL A 26 -8.61 4.73 31.55
N LYS A 27 -7.38 4.59 32.04
CA LYS A 27 -6.99 4.75 33.47
C LYS A 27 -5.50 4.46 33.61
N GLN A 28 -4.67 5.49 33.54
CA GLN A 28 -3.37 5.51 34.25
C GLN A 28 -2.83 6.93 34.39
N ASP A 29 -2.70 7.34 35.66
CA ASP A 29 -1.94 8.41 36.31
C ASP A 29 -1.39 9.61 35.50
N GLY A 30 -1.97 10.78 35.75
CA GLY A 30 -1.39 11.71 36.72
C GLY A 30 0.00 12.29 36.44
N GLN A 31 0.26 12.82 35.25
CA GLN A 31 1.30 13.86 35.08
C GLN A 31 0.94 14.79 33.92
N GLN A 32 1.07 16.10 34.16
CA GLN A 32 0.70 17.17 33.24
C GLN A 32 1.35 16.99 31.86
N VAL A 33 0.58 16.48 30.91
CA VAL A 33 0.87 16.50 29.49
C VAL A 33 -0.29 17.25 28.84
N GLY A 34 0.05 18.16 27.92
CA GLY A 34 -0.84 19.14 27.30
C GLY A 34 -2.17 18.58 26.80
N ASP A 35 -3.12 19.50 26.63
CA ASP A 35 -4.53 19.28 26.27
C ASP A 35 -4.78 18.13 25.27
N TRP A 36 -5.02 16.94 25.82
CA TRP A 36 -5.31 15.70 25.09
C TRP A 36 -6.65 15.75 24.32
N SER A 37 -7.48 16.77 24.55
CA SER A 37 -8.81 16.87 23.94
C SER A 37 -8.74 17.22 22.44
N SER A 38 -7.80 18.08 22.04
CA SER A 38 -7.57 18.40 20.63
C SER A 38 -6.90 17.23 19.89
N GLN A 39 -5.96 16.54 20.54
CA GLN A 39 -5.23 15.39 19.98
C GLN A 39 -6.12 14.17 19.75
N LYS A 40 -7.11 13.94 20.63
CA LYS A 40 -8.13 12.89 20.44
C LYS A 40 -8.97 13.13 19.18
N SER A 41 -9.26 14.39 18.84
CA SER A 41 -10.03 14.72 17.64
C SER A 41 -9.25 14.44 16.34
N THR A 42 -7.93 14.68 16.35
CA THR A 42 -7.03 14.37 15.22
C THR A 42 -6.84 12.87 15.06
N LEU A 43 -6.69 12.14 16.17
CA LEU A 43 -6.64 10.66 16.21
C LEU A 43 -7.95 10.04 15.71
N GLU A 44 -9.10 10.57 16.12
CA GLU A 44 -10.40 10.14 15.61
C GLU A 44 -10.56 10.45 14.12
N TRP A 45 -10.05 11.59 13.63
CA TRP A 45 -10.01 11.90 12.20
C TRP A 45 -9.16 10.87 11.45
N GLU A 46 -7.92 10.62 11.87
CA GLU A 46 -6.98 9.79 11.11
C GLU A 46 -7.39 8.29 11.12
N LEU A 47 -8.04 7.85 12.21
CA LEU A 47 -8.76 6.56 12.27
C LEU A 47 -10.01 6.55 11.38
N ARG A 48 -10.75 7.66 11.26
CA ARG A 48 -11.89 7.83 10.33
C ARG A 48 -11.47 7.98 8.86
N SER A 49 -10.24 8.36 8.53
CA SER A 49 -9.70 8.31 7.15
C SER A 49 -9.45 6.91 6.62
N THR A 50 -9.55 5.89 7.47
CA THR A 50 -9.51 4.53 6.95
C THR A 50 -10.78 4.29 6.13
N LEU A 51 -10.62 4.09 4.81
CA LEU A 51 -11.71 3.72 3.91
C LEU A 51 -12.58 2.67 4.59
N SER A 52 -13.89 2.93 4.66
CA SER A 52 -14.81 1.90 5.12
C SER A 52 -14.61 0.64 4.28
N ARG A 53 -14.86 -0.55 4.85
CA ARG A 53 -14.67 -1.81 4.13
C ARG A 53 -15.36 -1.82 2.75
N GLY A 54 -16.53 -1.19 2.66
CA GLY A 54 -17.27 -1.05 1.41
C GLY A 54 -16.58 -0.15 0.39
N GLN A 55 -16.03 1.00 0.81
CA GLN A 55 -15.29 1.89 -0.08
C GLN A 55 -14.01 1.22 -0.60
N ALA A 56 -13.19 0.63 0.28
CA ALA A 56 -11.96 -0.05 -0.13
C ALA A 56 -12.22 -1.19 -1.14
N GLN A 57 -13.31 -1.94 -0.94
CA GLN A 57 -13.73 -2.97 -1.88
C GLN A 57 -14.17 -2.36 -3.22
N GLY A 58 -14.95 -1.27 -3.18
CA GLY A 58 -15.37 -0.54 -4.39
C GLY A 58 -14.19 0.01 -5.19
N THR A 59 -13.20 0.62 -4.54
CA THR A 59 -11.97 1.12 -5.16
C THR A 59 -11.19 -0.02 -5.82
N MET A 60 -11.03 -1.15 -5.12
CA MET A 60 -10.36 -2.34 -5.66
C MET A 60 -11.12 -2.93 -6.87
N ASP A 61 -12.45 -3.03 -6.80
CA ASP A 61 -13.27 -3.55 -7.89
C ASP A 61 -13.22 -2.65 -9.14
N ARG A 62 -13.16 -1.33 -8.95
CA ARG A 62 -12.91 -0.37 -10.04
C ARG A 62 -11.53 -0.55 -10.65
N LEU A 63 -10.49 -0.70 -9.81
CA LEU A 63 -9.12 -0.96 -10.28
C LEU A 63 -9.03 -2.26 -11.08
N MET A 64 -9.61 -3.35 -10.58
CA MET A 64 -9.60 -4.64 -11.27
C MET A 64 -10.34 -4.57 -12.61
N ARG A 65 -11.49 -3.91 -12.66
CA ARG A 65 -12.21 -3.66 -13.92
C ARG A 65 -11.40 -2.81 -14.89
N TYR A 66 -10.72 -1.78 -14.40
CA TYR A 66 -9.81 -0.96 -15.19
C TYR A 66 -8.67 -1.80 -15.78
N VAL A 67 -7.99 -2.61 -14.97
CA VAL A 67 -6.88 -3.47 -15.40
C VAL A 67 -7.34 -4.50 -16.43
N VAL A 68 -8.49 -5.14 -16.22
CA VAL A 68 -9.07 -6.10 -17.17
C VAL A 68 -9.44 -5.42 -18.48
N ARG A 69 -10.12 -4.27 -18.43
CA ARG A 69 -10.52 -3.50 -19.62
C ARG A 69 -9.31 -3.05 -20.44
N VAL A 70 -8.30 -2.49 -19.78
CA VAL A 70 -7.08 -1.97 -20.42
C VAL A 70 -6.20 -3.11 -20.96
N SER A 71 -6.17 -4.25 -20.26
CA SER A 71 -5.49 -5.45 -20.77
C SER A 71 -6.21 -6.01 -21.98
N ALA A 72 -7.54 -6.09 -21.95
CA ALA A 72 -8.35 -6.58 -23.06
C ALA A 72 -8.22 -5.70 -24.32
N SER A 73 -8.08 -4.38 -24.17
CA SER A 73 -7.89 -3.47 -25.31
C SER A 73 -6.47 -3.50 -25.89
N ASN A 74 -5.47 -3.98 -25.14
CA ASN A 74 -4.07 -4.01 -25.55
C ASN A 74 -3.52 -5.46 -25.50
N PRO A 75 -3.57 -6.23 -26.60
CA PRO A 75 -3.17 -7.64 -26.59
C PRO A 75 -1.72 -7.86 -26.14
N GLY A 76 -0.81 -6.93 -26.50
CA GLY A 76 0.59 -6.98 -26.04
C GLY A 76 0.76 -6.75 -24.53
N LEU A 77 -0.15 -6.01 -23.89
CA LEU A 77 -0.16 -5.80 -22.44
C LEU A 77 -0.74 -7.02 -21.72
N ALA A 78 -1.88 -7.54 -22.19
CA ALA A 78 -2.49 -8.76 -21.67
C ALA A 78 -1.52 -9.95 -21.68
N TRP A 79 -0.82 -10.16 -22.80
CA TRP A 79 0.21 -11.20 -22.91
C TRP A 79 1.30 -11.05 -21.84
N ARG A 80 1.81 -9.83 -21.62
CA ARG A 80 2.85 -9.58 -20.61
C ARG A 80 2.36 -9.82 -19.19
N VAL A 81 1.10 -9.48 -18.88
CA VAL A 81 0.49 -9.77 -17.58
C VAL A 81 0.38 -11.29 -17.38
N MET A 82 -0.06 -12.04 -18.40
CA MET A 82 -0.12 -13.50 -18.35
C MET A 82 1.25 -14.13 -18.14
N VAL A 83 2.28 -13.66 -18.87
CA VAL A 83 3.67 -14.10 -18.69
C VAL A 83 4.15 -13.81 -17.27
N ALA A 84 3.88 -12.62 -16.73
CA ALA A 84 4.28 -12.28 -15.36
C ALA A 84 3.62 -13.21 -14.32
N ILE A 85 2.34 -13.56 -14.50
CA ILE A 85 1.63 -14.54 -13.64
C ILE A 85 2.28 -15.92 -13.76
N ALA A 86 2.51 -16.40 -14.98
CA ALA A 86 3.12 -17.71 -15.22
C ALA A 86 4.52 -17.82 -14.60
N VAL A 87 5.37 -16.79 -14.79
CA VAL A 87 6.70 -16.71 -14.18
C VAL A 87 6.62 -16.64 -12.66
N THR A 88 5.60 -15.99 -12.09
CA THR A 88 5.37 -15.96 -10.63
C THR A 88 5.07 -17.34 -10.06
N ILE A 89 4.20 -18.09 -10.73
CA ILE A 89 3.84 -19.46 -10.34
C ILE A 89 5.08 -20.37 -10.47
N ALA A 90 5.79 -20.28 -11.60
CA ALA A 90 7.03 -21.04 -11.81
C ALA A 90 8.08 -20.76 -10.74
N PHE A 91 8.29 -19.48 -10.38
CA PHE A 91 9.19 -19.09 -9.28
C PHE A 91 8.82 -19.78 -7.96
N LYS A 92 7.53 -19.72 -7.56
CA LYS A 92 7.07 -20.31 -6.29
C LYS A 92 7.16 -21.83 -6.26
N ILE A 93 6.91 -22.49 -7.39
CA ILE A 93 7.12 -23.94 -7.50
C ILE A 93 8.61 -24.25 -7.35
N LEU A 94 9.48 -23.57 -8.09
CA LEU A 94 10.94 -23.77 -8.00
C LEU A 94 11.50 -23.51 -6.60
N SER A 95 10.99 -22.49 -5.89
CA SER A 95 11.47 -22.15 -4.55
C SER A 95 11.12 -23.21 -3.51
N VAL A 96 9.94 -23.83 -3.60
CA VAL A 96 9.52 -24.93 -2.71
C VAL A 96 10.13 -26.28 -3.10
N MET A 97 10.42 -26.49 -4.38
CA MET A 97 11.11 -27.69 -4.84
C MET A 97 12.56 -27.77 -4.36
N ALA A 98 13.24 -26.63 -4.17
CA ALA A 98 14.65 -26.64 -3.74
C ALA A 98 14.88 -27.33 -2.38
N PRO A 99 14.12 -27.04 -1.30
CA PRO A 99 14.17 -27.80 -0.05
C PRO A 99 13.87 -29.30 -0.18
N LEU A 100 12.95 -29.70 -1.07
CA LEU A 100 12.61 -31.10 -1.28
C LEU A 100 13.77 -31.88 -1.93
N VAL A 101 14.44 -31.25 -2.90
CA VAL A 101 15.65 -31.82 -3.51
C VAL A 101 16.79 -31.90 -2.49
N LEU A 102 16.96 -30.88 -1.66
CA LEU A 102 17.95 -30.91 -0.59
C LEU A 102 17.69 -32.03 0.40
N LYS A 103 16.43 -32.26 0.80
CA LYS A 103 16.03 -33.44 1.59
C LYS A 103 16.48 -34.73 0.91
N SER A 104 16.11 -34.94 -0.35
CA SER A 104 16.45 -36.18 -1.05
C SER A 104 17.96 -36.43 -1.15
N ALA A 105 18.75 -35.37 -1.33
CA ALA A 105 20.21 -35.45 -1.37
C ALA A 105 20.81 -35.85 -0.01
N ILE A 106 20.18 -35.45 1.09
CA ILE A 106 20.64 -35.75 2.44
C ILE A 106 20.18 -37.14 2.88
N ASP A 107 18.98 -37.55 2.52
CA ASP A 107 18.47 -38.89 2.81
C ASP A 107 19.34 -39.97 2.15
N MET A 108 19.88 -39.68 0.96
CA MET A 108 20.87 -40.51 0.28
C MET A 108 22.15 -40.76 1.10
N LEU A 109 22.54 -39.85 2.00
CA LEU A 109 23.70 -40.02 2.88
C LEU A 109 23.41 -40.94 4.07
N GLY A 110 22.14 -41.14 4.41
CA GLY A 110 21.70 -41.99 5.50
C GLY A 110 21.59 -43.47 5.15
N VAL A 111 21.51 -43.81 3.85
CA VAL A 111 21.34 -45.19 3.36
C VAL A 111 22.71 -45.86 3.16
N ARG A 112 22.88 -47.09 3.65
CA ARG A 112 24.06 -47.93 3.41
C ARG A 112 23.72 -49.09 2.45
N PRO A 113 24.61 -49.46 1.50
CA PRO A 113 25.90 -48.83 1.20
C PRO A 113 25.73 -47.42 0.66
N LEU A 114 26.72 -46.56 0.93
CA LEU A 114 26.66 -45.17 0.49
C LEU A 114 26.57 -45.12 -1.05
N PRO A 115 25.76 -44.20 -1.61
CA PRO A 115 25.65 -44.02 -3.04
C PRO A 115 27.01 -43.62 -3.63
N GLU A 116 27.21 -43.93 -4.91
CA GLU A 116 28.41 -43.49 -5.63
C GLU A 116 28.60 -41.97 -5.51
N LYS A 117 29.84 -41.53 -5.32
CA LYS A 117 30.21 -40.09 -5.22
C LYS A 117 29.58 -39.24 -6.33
N ARG A 118 29.43 -39.82 -7.54
CA ARG A 118 28.80 -39.17 -8.70
C ARG A 118 27.34 -38.80 -8.45
N VAL A 119 26.56 -39.69 -7.83
CA VAL A 119 25.13 -39.48 -7.53
C VAL A 119 24.98 -38.34 -6.52
N MET A 120 25.77 -38.36 -5.44
CA MET A 120 25.76 -37.30 -4.42
C MET A 120 26.13 -35.93 -5.00
N VAL A 121 27.22 -35.85 -5.78
CA VAL A 121 27.63 -34.59 -6.42
C VAL A 121 26.54 -34.11 -7.38
N SER A 122 25.93 -35.02 -8.15
CA SER A 122 24.86 -34.64 -9.08
C SER A 122 23.62 -34.08 -8.36
N ALA A 123 23.24 -34.63 -7.20
CA ALA A 123 22.12 -34.14 -6.41
C ALA A 123 22.38 -32.74 -5.82
N ILE A 124 23.59 -32.49 -5.30
CA ILE A 124 23.99 -31.17 -4.78
C ILE A 124 24.06 -30.13 -5.90
N VAL A 125 24.65 -30.49 -7.04
CA VAL A 125 24.70 -29.61 -8.22
C VAL A 125 23.28 -29.32 -8.72
N PHE A 126 22.39 -30.30 -8.75
CA PHE A 126 21.00 -30.10 -9.14
C PHE A 126 20.25 -29.17 -8.17
N TYR A 127 20.44 -29.33 -6.85
CA TYR A 127 19.93 -28.39 -5.85
C TYR A 127 20.46 -26.97 -6.07
N ALA A 128 21.77 -26.80 -6.29
CA ALA A 128 22.38 -25.49 -6.53
C ALA A 128 21.83 -24.84 -7.82
N LEU A 129 21.67 -25.61 -8.89
CA LEU A 129 21.07 -25.17 -10.15
C LEU A 129 19.60 -24.77 -9.97
N LEU A 130 18.81 -25.55 -9.23
CA LEU A 130 17.42 -25.21 -8.93
C LEU A 130 17.31 -23.92 -8.11
N ARG A 131 18.20 -23.73 -7.12
CA ARG A 131 18.23 -22.50 -6.32
C ARG A 131 18.61 -21.29 -7.17
N LEU A 132 19.60 -21.44 -8.05
CA LEU A 132 19.99 -20.39 -9.01
C LEU A 132 18.83 -20.08 -9.96
N LEU A 133 18.18 -21.11 -10.52
CA LEU A 133 17.04 -20.95 -11.43
C LEU A 133 15.87 -20.26 -10.73
N SER A 134 15.59 -20.60 -9.47
CA SER A 134 14.57 -19.93 -8.66
C SER A 134 14.92 -18.44 -8.48
N ALA A 135 16.16 -18.10 -8.15
CA ALA A 135 16.61 -16.71 -8.00
C ALA A 135 16.52 -15.93 -9.33
N VAL A 136 16.94 -16.53 -10.45
CA VAL A 136 16.81 -15.92 -11.78
C VAL A 136 15.34 -15.71 -12.14
N THR A 137 14.48 -16.70 -11.87
CA THR A 137 13.04 -16.61 -12.13
C THR A 137 12.37 -15.53 -11.27
N GLN A 138 12.84 -15.32 -10.04
CA GLN A 138 12.40 -14.22 -9.16
C GLN A 138 12.65 -12.85 -9.81
N GLU A 139 13.83 -12.64 -10.39
CA GLU A 139 14.15 -11.38 -11.07
C GLU A 139 13.47 -11.24 -12.43
N MET A 140 13.34 -12.34 -13.19
CA MET A 140 12.56 -12.38 -14.43
C MET A 140 11.09 -12.02 -14.18
N ARG A 141 10.52 -12.46 -13.06
CA ARG A 141 9.19 -12.06 -12.61
C ARG A 141 9.10 -10.54 -12.43
N THR A 142 10.08 -9.95 -11.76
CA THR A 142 10.16 -8.50 -11.51
C THR A 142 10.20 -7.71 -12.80
N ILE A 143 11.07 -8.10 -13.73
CA ILE A 143 11.22 -7.45 -15.04
C ILE A 143 9.95 -7.63 -15.90
N SER A 144 9.37 -8.83 -15.91
CA SER A 144 8.17 -9.15 -16.68
C SER A 144 6.98 -8.27 -16.27
N PHE A 145 6.83 -7.99 -14.97
CA PHE A 145 5.75 -7.16 -14.46
C PHE A 145 6.05 -5.65 -14.54
N SER A 146 7.31 -5.23 -14.54
CA SER A 146 7.69 -3.80 -14.56
C SER A 146 7.00 -3.04 -15.69
N ARG A 147 7.03 -3.58 -16.93
CA ARG A 147 6.38 -2.92 -18.07
C ARG A 147 4.86 -2.79 -17.90
N PRO A 148 4.09 -3.85 -17.60
CA PRO A 148 2.67 -3.71 -17.31
C PRO A 148 2.37 -2.74 -16.17
N GLY A 149 3.09 -2.81 -15.05
CA GLY A 149 2.89 -1.94 -13.90
C GLY A 149 3.02 -0.46 -14.26
N HIS A 150 4.09 -0.08 -14.97
CA HIS A 150 4.27 1.29 -15.44
C HIS A 150 3.27 1.69 -16.53
N ALA A 151 2.83 0.76 -17.38
CA ALA A 151 1.85 1.05 -18.42
C ALA A 151 0.49 1.44 -17.82
N PHE A 152 0.01 0.72 -16.80
CA PHE A 152 -1.24 1.06 -16.12
C PHE A 152 -1.16 2.44 -15.44
N GLY A 153 -0.06 2.72 -14.74
CA GLY A 153 0.19 4.04 -14.12
C GLY A 153 0.20 5.17 -15.17
N ARG A 154 0.93 4.98 -16.26
CA ARG A 154 0.97 5.96 -17.36
C ARG A 154 -0.41 6.24 -17.96
N MET A 155 -1.19 5.18 -18.21
CA MET A 155 -2.52 5.32 -18.82
C MET A 155 -3.49 6.03 -17.88
N ILE A 156 -3.54 5.68 -16.59
CA ILE A 156 -4.44 6.35 -15.65
C ILE A 156 -4.02 7.81 -15.43
N GLN A 157 -2.72 8.10 -15.39
CA GLN A 157 -2.21 9.47 -15.27
C GLN A 157 -2.58 10.31 -16.49
N ALA A 158 -2.43 9.76 -17.70
CA ALA A 158 -2.80 10.44 -18.93
C ALA A 158 -4.31 10.71 -18.98
N SER A 159 -5.14 9.70 -18.67
CA SER A 159 -6.61 9.88 -18.61
C SER A 159 -7.04 10.87 -17.53
N SER A 160 -6.35 10.90 -16.39
CA SER A 160 -6.64 11.85 -15.31
C SER A 160 -6.24 13.28 -15.69
N PHE A 161 -5.12 13.44 -16.37
CA PHE A 161 -4.71 14.73 -16.91
C PHE A 161 -5.70 15.23 -17.97
N ASP A 162 -6.06 14.38 -18.93
CA ASP A 162 -7.05 14.69 -19.97
C ASP A 162 -8.39 15.10 -19.37
N HIS A 163 -8.89 14.34 -18.38
CA HIS A 163 -10.11 14.69 -17.67
C HIS A 163 -10.03 16.06 -16.99
N VAL A 164 -8.97 16.34 -16.23
CA VAL A 164 -8.81 17.63 -15.55
C VAL A 164 -8.62 18.78 -16.54
N ALA A 165 -7.89 18.57 -17.64
CA ALA A 165 -7.67 19.61 -18.66
C ALA A 165 -8.97 20.03 -19.36
N ASN A 166 -9.96 19.14 -19.43
CA ASN A 166 -11.29 19.41 -20.00
C ASN A 166 -12.32 19.91 -18.97
N MET A 167 -11.92 20.20 -17.73
CA MET A 167 -12.81 20.79 -16.72
C MET A 167 -12.97 22.31 -16.94
N GLU A 168 -14.12 22.83 -16.52
CA GLU A 168 -14.43 24.26 -16.55
C GLU A 168 -13.50 25.13 -15.68
N VAL A 169 -13.35 26.41 -16.03
CA VAL A 169 -12.51 27.36 -15.27
C VAL A 169 -12.95 27.49 -13.81
N ALA A 170 -14.25 27.39 -13.53
CA ALA A 170 -14.80 27.46 -12.17
C ALA A 170 -14.29 26.31 -11.27
N PHE A 171 -14.02 25.13 -11.85
CA PHE A 171 -13.41 24.02 -11.14
C PHE A 171 -11.99 24.38 -10.65
N PHE A 172 -11.19 25.04 -11.46
CA PHE A 172 -9.85 25.50 -11.08
C PHE A 172 -9.86 26.65 -10.07
N ALA A 173 -10.87 27.52 -10.11
CA ALA A 173 -11.04 28.56 -9.10
C ALA A 173 -11.36 27.99 -7.71
N LYS A 174 -12.10 26.86 -7.65
CA LYS A 174 -12.47 26.18 -6.41
C LYS A 174 -11.37 25.28 -5.86
N ASN A 175 -10.56 24.68 -6.73
CA ASN A 175 -9.57 23.68 -6.36
C ASN A 175 -8.15 24.24 -6.39
N LYS A 176 -7.40 24.07 -5.29
CA LYS A 176 -5.98 24.45 -5.25
C LYS A 176 -5.18 23.58 -6.23
N THR A 177 -4.50 24.19 -7.19
CA THR A 177 -3.73 23.48 -8.24
C THR A 177 -2.75 22.47 -7.66
N GLY A 178 -2.02 22.82 -6.59
CA GLY A 178 -1.09 21.89 -5.93
C GLY A 178 -1.76 20.68 -5.29
N SER A 179 -3.04 20.78 -4.91
CA SER A 179 -3.82 19.63 -4.43
C SER A 179 -4.18 18.69 -5.57
N LEU A 180 -4.63 19.23 -6.71
CA LEU A 180 -4.97 18.45 -7.91
C LEU A 180 -3.76 17.66 -8.42
N VAL A 181 -2.60 18.33 -8.54
CA VAL A 181 -1.34 17.69 -8.95
C VAL A 181 -1.00 16.52 -8.01
N ARG A 182 -1.14 16.71 -6.70
CA ARG A 182 -0.89 15.64 -5.71
C ARG A 182 -1.86 14.47 -5.84
N VAL A 183 -3.16 14.72 -6.06
CA VAL A 183 -4.16 13.66 -6.22
C VAL A 183 -3.85 12.82 -7.47
N ILE A 184 -3.52 13.46 -8.60
CA ILE A 184 -3.17 12.76 -9.84
C ILE A 184 -1.87 11.97 -9.68
N ASP A 185 -0.80 12.59 -9.15
CA ASP A 185 0.51 11.93 -9.00
C ASP A 185 0.45 10.76 -8.01
N ARG A 186 -0.14 10.96 -6.83
CA ARG A 186 -0.29 9.90 -5.82
C ARG A 186 -1.19 8.78 -6.33
N GLY A 187 -2.39 9.10 -6.83
CA GLY A 187 -3.33 8.09 -7.31
C GLY A 187 -2.77 7.24 -8.45
N SER A 188 -2.01 7.84 -9.38
CA SER A 188 -1.31 7.08 -10.43
C SER A 188 -0.26 6.12 -9.87
N LYS A 189 0.60 6.59 -8.95
CA LYS A 189 1.60 5.74 -8.28
C LYS A 189 0.95 4.62 -7.48
N SER A 190 -0.19 4.89 -6.85
CA SER A 190 -0.97 3.91 -6.09
C SER A 190 -1.48 2.75 -6.94
N VAL A 191 -1.83 2.97 -8.21
CA VAL A 191 -2.16 1.87 -9.14
C VAL A 191 -1.01 0.88 -9.27
N MET A 192 0.19 1.38 -9.56
CA MET A 192 1.38 0.55 -9.65
C MET A 192 1.67 -0.16 -8.32
N MET A 193 1.52 0.56 -7.20
CA MET A 193 1.76 0.05 -5.85
C MET A 193 0.83 -1.11 -5.50
N ILE A 194 -0.48 -0.94 -5.70
CA ILE A 194 -1.51 -1.94 -5.38
C ILE A 194 -1.25 -3.20 -6.20
N LEU A 195 -1.04 -3.03 -7.52
CA LEU A 195 -0.76 -4.16 -8.39
C LEU A 195 0.53 -4.87 -7.97
N ARG A 196 1.62 -4.13 -7.73
CA ARG A 196 2.89 -4.68 -7.25
C ARG A 196 2.69 -5.48 -5.94
N SER A 197 1.99 -4.91 -4.97
CA SER A 197 1.72 -5.56 -3.69
C SER A 197 0.91 -6.85 -3.85
N MET A 198 -0.10 -6.86 -4.74
CA MET A 198 -0.88 -8.06 -5.03
C MET A 198 -0.04 -9.15 -5.73
N PHE A 199 0.69 -8.78 -6.79
CA PHE A 199 1.44 -9.71 -7.64
C PHE A 199 2.73 -10.25 -7.02
N PHE A 200 3.41 -9.47 -6.17
CA PHE A 200 4.70 -9.86 -5.61
C PHE A 200 4.65 -10.32 -4.18
N SER A 201 3.65 -9.87 -3.41
CA SER A 201 3.59 -10.13 -1.97
C SER A 201 2.33 -10.90 -1.59
N PHE A 202 1.14 -10.31 -1.65
CA PHE A 202 -0.05 -10.93 -1.05
C PHE A 202 -0.44 -12.27 -1.68
N ILE A 203 -0.64 -12.32 -3.00
CA ILE A 203 -1.04 -13.55 -3.69
C ILE A 203 0.05 -14.61 -3.58
N PRO A 204 1.33 -14.32 -3.89
CA PRO A 204 2.39 -15.33 -3.80
C PRO A 204 2.65 -15.82 -2.38
N SER A 205 2.57 -14.97 -1.36
CA SER A 205 2.77 -15.38 0.04
C SER A 205 1.63 -16.25 0.54
N LEU A 206 0.38 -15.96 0.16
CA LEU A 206 -0.76 -16.82 0.50
C LEU A 206 -0.64 -18.18 -0.21
N PHE A 207 -0.26 -18.18 -1.49
CA PHE A 207 -0.02 -19.41 -2.24
C PHE A 207 1.12 -20.24 -1.62
N GLU A 208 2.24 -19.62 -1.27
CA GLU A 208 3.38 -20.26 -0.61
C GLU A 208 3.00 -20.83 0.76
N LEU A 209 2.25 -20.08 1.57
CA LEU A 209 1.73 -20.56 2.85
C LEU A 209 0.90 -21.82 2.67
N VAL A 210 -0.07 -21.81 1.75
CA VAL A 210 -0.92 -22.97 1.46
C VAL A 210 -0.07 -24.15 0.99
N LEU A 211 0.87 -23.91 0.06
CA LEU A 211 1.74 -24.94 -0.49
C LEU A 211 2.60 -25.59 0.60
N VAL A 212 3.24 -24.81 1.45
CA VAL A 212 4.05 -25.32 2.57
C VAL A 212 3.18 -26.08 3.56
N CYS A 213 2.01 -25.56 3.92
CA CYS A 213 1.08 -26.26 4.82
C CYS A 213 0.64 -27.62 4.26
N VAL A 214 0.32 -27.69 2.96
CA VAL A 214 -0.04 -28.94 2.28
C VAL A 214 1.13 -29.91 2.27
N VAL A 215 2.33 -29.44 1.94
CA VAL A 215 3.55 -30.25 1.92
C VAL A 215 3.86 -30.81 3.32
N LEU A 216 3.77 -30.00 4.38
CA LEU A 216 4.01 -30.46 5.75
C LEU A 216 2.96 -31.47 6.23
N ALA A 217 1.69 -31.23 5.92
CA ALA A 217 0.59 -32.12 6.32
C ALA A 217 0.65 -33.49 5.62
N THR A 218 1.05 -33.51 4.34
CA THR A 218 1.11 -34.73 3.54
C THR A 218 2.43 -35.50 3.67
N SER A 219 3.56 -34.81 3.87
CA SER A 219 4.88 -35.45 3.89
C SER A 219 5.34 -35.90 5.28
N LEU A 220 4.88 -35.23 6.36
CA LEU A 220 5.32 -35.51 7.73
C LEU A 220 4.16 -36.03 8.58
N SER A 221 3.27 -35.12 9.01
CA SER A 221 2.02 -35.44 9.69
C SER A 221 1.14 -34.18 9.85
N PRO A 222 -0.17 -34.34 10.11
CA PRO A 222 -1.07 -33.21 10.41
C PRO A 222 -0.64 -32.38 11.63
N LEU A 223 0.18 -32.94 12.52
CA LEU A 223 0.68 -32.27 13.73
C LEU A 223 1.64 -31.12 13.36
N PHE A 224 2.51 -31.32 12.36
CA PHE A 224 3.41 -30.27 11.86
C PHE A 224 2.63 -29.06 11.32
N PHE A 225 1.54 -29.32 10.60
CA PHE A 225 0.63 -28.28 10.14
C PHE A 225 0.02 -27.49 11.31
N LEU A 226 -0.48 -28.18 12.33
CA LEU A 226 -1.13 -27.54 13.48
C LEU A 226 -0.16 -26.64 14.25
N ILE A 227 1.06 -27.10 14.53
CA ILE A 227 2.08 -26.29 15.21
C ILE A 227 2.47 -25.08 14.34
N THR A 228 2.67 -25.28 13.04
CA THR A 228 3.01 -24.19 12.11
C THR A 228 1.94 -23.09 12.11
N ILE A 229 0.66 -23.48 11.99
CA ILE A 229 -0.46 -22.54 12.05
C ILE A 229 -0.55 -21.84 13.41
N LEU A 230 -0.31 -22.55 14.51
CA LEU A 230 -0.31 -21.97 15.86
C LEU A 230 0.81 -20.94 16.03
N THR A 231 2.04 -21.26 15.59
CA THR A 231 3.18 -20.32 15.60
C THR A 231 2.86 -19.09 14.77
N PHE A 232 2.20 -19.24 13.62
CA PHE A 232 1.88 -18.12 12.73
C PHE A 232 0.76 -17.27 13.32
N ALA A 233 -0.26 -17.89 13.90
CA ALA A 233 -1.32 -17.18 14.62
C ALA A 233 -0.75 -16.40 15.82
N ALA A 234 0.18 -16.99 16.57
CA ALA A 234 0.87 -16.31 17.67
C ALA A 234 1.71 -15.12 17.16
N PHE A 235 2.45 -15.30 16.07
CA PHE A 235 3.22 -14.23 15.44
C PHE A 235 2.35 -13.07 14.97
N ILE A 236 1.28 -13.36 14.22
CA ILE A 236 0.35 -12.35 13.71
C ILE A 236 -0.36 -11.66 14.88
N GLY A 237 -0.80 -12.41 15.89
CA GLY A 237 -1.45 -11.89 17.09
C GLY A 237 -0.55 -10.92 17.87
N ALA A 238 0.70 -11.32 18.12
CA ALA A 238 1.70 -10.46 18.77
C ALA A 238 1.96 -9.19 17.96
N THR A 239 2.13 -9.34 16.64
CA THR A 239 2.36 -8.22 15.72
C THR A 239 1.20 -7.23 15.75
N LEU A 240 -0.05 -7.69 15.61
CA LEU A 240 -1.23 -6.82 15.60
C LEU A 240 -1.42 -6.10 16.94
N SER A 241 -1.19 -6.80 18.06
CA SER A 241 -1.33 -6.23 19.41
C SER A 241 -0.34 -5.09 19.66
N MET A 242 0.94 -5.30 19.31
CA MET A 242 1.99 -4.30 19.55
C MET A 242 1.95 -3.14 18.53
N ASN A 243 1.56 -3.43 17.29
CA ASN A 243 1.55 -2.45 16.20
C ASN A 243 0.54 -1.30 16.45
N ASN A 244 -0.49 -1.52 17.26
CA ASN A 244 -1.41 -0.44 17.67
C ASN A 244 -0.70 0.64 18.50
N ARG A 245 0.14 0.24 19.46
CA ARG A 245 0.91 1.19 20.29
C ARG A 245 1.95 1.92 19.44
N MET A 246 2.64 1.17 18.58
CA MET A 246 3.63 1.72 17.67
C MET A 246 3.03 2.72 16.67
N ALA A 247 1.79 2.49 16.22
CA ALA A 247 1.09 3.41 15.34
C ALA A 247 0.88 4.78 16.02
N ILE A 248 0.44 4.77 17.28
CA ILE A 248 0.25 6.01 18.06
C ILE A 248 1.58 6.74 18.24
N THR A 249 2.64 6.05 18.65
CA THR A 249 3.98 6.66 18.80
C THR A 249 4.50 7.21 17.47
N ARG A 250 4.23 6.52 16.36
CA ARG A 250 4.63 6.98 15.03
C ARG A 250 3.87 8.22 14.59
N MET A 251 2.57 8.31 14.89
CA MET A 251 1.77 9.49 14.60
C MET A 251 2.28 10.70 15.38
N LEU A 252 2.58 10.52 16.68
CA LEU A 252 3.18 11.57 17.50
C LEU A 252 4.54 12.04 16.92
N SER A 253 5.41 11.09 16.55
CA SER A 253 6.69 11.40 15.89
C SER A 253 6.50 12.21 14.60
N ASN A 254 5.56 11.81 13.74
CA ASN A 254 5.26 12.53 12.51
C ASN A 254 4.69 13.94 12.77
N GLU A 255 3.93 14.14 13.84
CA GLU A 255 3.35 15.46 14.15
C GLU A 255 4.41 16.43 14.66
N ILE A 256 5.30 15.98 15.56
CA ILE A 256 6.42 16.80 16.04
C ILE A 256 7.39 17.10 14.88
N ASP A 257 7.59 16.15 13.96
CA ASP A 257 8.39 16.36 12.75
C ASP A 257 7.77 17.45 11.84
N LYS A 258 6.45 17.43 11.64
CA LYS A 258 5.75 18.50 10.91
C LYS A 258 5.89 19.85 11.61
N GLU A 259 5.77 19.90 12.93
CA GLU A 259 5.94 21.15 13.69
C GLU A 259 7.37 21.68 13.54
N ALA A 260 8.39 20.81 13.67
CA ALA A 260 9.78 21.18 13.45
C ALA A 260 10.03 21.68 12.02
N ALA A 261 9.48 21.00 11.01
CA ALA A 261 9.56 21.41 9.61
C ALA A 261 8.86 22.74 9.36
N SER A 262 7.70 22.98 10.00
CA SER A 262 6.99 24.27 9.93
C SER A 262 7.83 25.38 10.52
N LYS A 263 8.38 25.20 11.73
CA LYS A 263 9.25 26.19 12.38
C LYS A 263 10.47 26.50 11.52
N LEU A 264 11.16 25.48 11.01
CA LEU A 264 12.30 25.68 10.11
C LEU A 264 11.90 26.49 8.86
N THR A 265 10.78 26.13 8.25
CA THR A 265 10.27 26.81 7.06
C THR A 265 9.94 28.28 7.37
N ASP A 266 9.24 28.54 8.48
CA ASP A 266 8.89 29.90 8.92
C ASP A 266 10.13 30.74 9.25
N SER A 267 11.13 30.16 9.92
CA SER A 267 12.38 30.86 10.23
C SER A 267 13.18 31.19 8.97
N LEU A 268 13.17 30.32 7.95
CA LEU A 268 13.83 30.56 6.67
C LEU A 268 13.09 31.61 5.81
N PHE A 269 11.75 31.58 5.79
CA PHE A 269 10.96 32.61 5.10
C PHE A 269 11.11 33.99 5.76
N ASN A 270 11.29 34.03 7.08
CA ASN A 270 11.40 35.26 7.85
C ASN A 270 12.82 35.54 8.34
N VAL A 271 13.84 35.09 7.59
CA VAL A 271 15.25 35.22 7.99
C VAL A 271 15.67 36.68 8.17
N ASP A 272 15.10 37.59 7.39
CA ASP A 272 15.35 39.03 7.48
C ASP A 272 15.02 39.57 8.87
N SER A 273 13.88 39.17 9.43
CA SER A 273 13.47 39.54 10.79
C SER A 273 14.45 39.00 11.83
N ILE A 274 14.89 37.74 11.70
CA ILE A 274 15.85 37.14 12.62
C ILE A 274 17.17 37.91 12.61
N LYS A 275 17.65 38.30 11.42
CA LYS A 275 18.90 39.04 11.24
C LYS A 275 18.81 40.48 11.71
N VAL A 276 17.70 41.17 11.46
CA VAL A 276 17.48 42.55 11.94
C VAL A 276 17.49 42.63 13.46
N PHE A 277 16.95 41.61 14.15
CA PHE A 277 16.89 41.57 15.61
C PHE A 277 18.05 40.79 16.26
N ALA A 278 19.00 40.24 15.50
CA ALA A 278 20.11 39.41 15.99
C ALA A 278 19.66 38.25 16.92
N ASN A 279 18.55 37.59 16.56
CA ASN A 279 17.90 36.55 17.38
C ASN A 279 18.26 35.12 16.96
N GLU A 280 19.39 34.89 16.28
CA GLU A 280 19.76 33.57 15.77
C GLU A 280 19.83 32.50 16.87
N ASP A 281 20.41 32.82 18.02
CA ASP A 281 20.54 31.87 19.14
C ASP A 281 19.17 31.50 19.74
N ILE A 282 18.22 32.45 19.76
CA ILE A 282 16.86 32.22 20.25
C ILE A 282 16.12 31.26 19.32
N GLU A 283 16.19 31.50 18.02
CA GLU A 283 15.54 30.64 17.02
C GLU A 283 16.21 29.26 16.96
N LEU A 284 17.54 29.19 17.09
CA LEU A 284 18.27 27.93 17.21
C LEU A 284 17.82 27.14 18.44
N ALA A 285 17.68 27.79 19.61
CA ALA A 285 17.21 27.12 20.82
C ALA A 285 15.79 26.58 20.65
N ARG A 286 14.85 27.37 20.10
CA ARG A 286 13.46 26.94 19.85
C ARG A 286 13.38 25.75 18.89
N TYR A 287 14.19 25.77 17.82
CA TYR A 287 14.25 24.64 16.89
C TYR A 287 14.86 23.40 17.55
N THR A 288 15.95 23.58 18.31
CA THR A 288 16.62 22.49 19.03
C THR A 288 15.69 21.81 20.04
N ASP A 289 14.86 22.58 20.76
CA ASP A 289 13.89 22.02 21.69
C ASP A 289 12.86 21.11 20.99
N CYS A 290 12.33 21.54 19.83
CA CYS A 290 11.45 20.70 19.02
C CYS A 290 12.13 19.43 18.50
N ILE A 291 13.35 19.55 18.01
CA ILE A 291 14.11 18.40 17.52
C ILE A 291 14.43 17.43 18.67
N ARG A 292 14.67 17.92 19.88
CA ARG A 292 14.89 17.08 21.06
C ARG A 292 13.63 16.32 21.47
N GLU A 293 12.45 16.94 21.35
CA GLU A 293 11.18 16.25 21.57
C GLU A 293 10.98 15.15 20.51
N TYR A 294 11.22 15.48 19.24
CA TYR A 294 11.19 14.50 18.15
C TYR A 294 12.15 13.33 18.38
N GLU A 295 13.39 13.62 18.83
CA GLU A 295 14.39 12.62 19.18
C GLU A 295 13.86 11.65 20.24
N ASN A 296 13.31 12.17 21.33
CA ASN A 296 12.79 11.34 22.42
C ASN A 296 11.65 10.43 21.97
N VAL A 297 10.71 10.94 21.16
CA VAL A 297 9.59 10.14 20.62
C VAL A 297 10.08 9.13 19.59
N SER A 298 11.07 9.48 18.77
CA SER A 298 11.67 8.58 17.77
C SER A 298 12.42 7.44 18.44
N ILE A 299 13.22 7.72 19.49
CA ILE A 299 13.89 6.69 20.28
C ILE A 299 12.87 5.76 20.94
N ARG A 300 11.73 6.29 21.40
CA ARG A 300 10.64 5.46 21.93
C ARG A 300 10.06 4.55 20.86
N PHE A 301 9.81 5.07 19.65
CA PHE A 301 9.35 4.26 18.52
C PHE A 301 10.35 3.15 18.18
N ASP A 302 11.64 3.44 18.16
CA ASP A 302 12.69 2.45 17.90
C ASP A 302 12.74 1.37 18.97
N LYS A 303 12.58 1.74 20.26
CA LYS A 303 12.47 0.77 21.37
C LYS A 303 11.25 -0.14 21.19
N GLU A 304 10.10 0.41 20.82
CA GLU A 304 8.88 -0.37 20.56
C GLU A 304 9.07 -1.30 19.34
N PHE A 305 9.72 -0.84 18.28
CA PHE A 305 10.05 -1.63 17.08
C PHE A 305 11.02 -2.78 17.41
N CYS A 306 12.09 -2.51 18.16
CA CYS A 306 13.03 -3.53 18.62
C CYS A 306 12.36 -4.57 19.54
N SER A 307 11.48 -4.12 20.45
CA SER A 307 10.71 -5.02 21.31
C SER A 307 9.82 -5.97 20.49
N LEU A 308 9.14 -5.46 19.45
CA LEU A 308 8.37 -6.29 18.53
C LEU A 308 9.26 -7.34 17.84
N ASN A 309 10.42 -6.94 17.31
CA ASN A 309 11.35 -7.85 16.65
C ASN A 309 11.86 -8.95 17.60
N ILE A 310 12.13 -8.62 18.87
CA ILE A 310 12.54 -9.60 19.89
C ILE A 310 11.41 -10.61 20.14
N VAL A 311 10.18 -10.15 20.36
CA VAL A 311 9.02 -11.03 20.59
C VAL A 311 8.80 -11.94 19.39
N GLN A 312 8.88 -11.40 18.17
CA GLN A 312 8.78 -12.14 16.93
C GLN A 312 9.90 -13.20 16.81
N ALA A 313 11.15 -12.83 17.07
CA ALA A 313 12.27 -13.76 17.03
C ALA A 313 12.11 -14.91 18.05
N VAL A 314 11.60 -14.62 19.26
CA VAL A 314 11.30 -15.65 20.26
C VAL A 314 10.21 -16.60 19.75
N ILE A 315 9.11 -16.09 19.20
CA ILE A 315 8.01 -16.92 18.66
C ILE A 315 8.53 -17.82 17.54
N TYR A 316 9.32 -17.28 16.61
CA TYR A 316 9.94 -18.06 15.53
C TYR A 316 10.88 -19.14 16.07
N THR A 317 11.76 -18.77 16.99
CA THR A 317 12.76 -19.68 17.55
C THR A 317 12.10 -20.81 18.31
N VAL A 318 11.10 -20.51 19.15
CA VAL A 318 10.35 -21.53 19.88
C VAL A 318 9.56 -22.43 18.91
N GLY A 319 8.81 -21.85 17.97
CA GLY A 319 8.01 -22.63 17.02
C GLY A 319 8.86 -23.52 16.11
N SER A 320 9.96 -22.97 15.57
CA SER A 320 10.90 -23.75 14.76
C SER A 320 11.62 -24.81 15.56
N ALA A 321 12.06 -24.52 16.79
CA ALA A 321 12.66 -25.51 17.68
C ALA A 321 11.68 -26.65 18.00
N THR A 322 10.42 -26.35 18.30
CA THR A 322 9.39 -27.39 18.53
C THR A 322 9.20 -28.28 17.31
N LEU A 323 9.12 -27.71 16.10
CA LEU A 323 8.99 -28.47 14.85
C LEU A 323 10.23 -29.32 14.57
N LEU A 324 11.44 -28.80 14.82
CA LEU A 324 12.69 -29.53 14.64
C LEU A 324 12.85 -30.65 15.67
N LEU A 325 12.45 -30.43 16.92
CA LEU A 325 12.43 -31.46 17.95
C LEU A 325 11.46 -32.59 17.59
N LEU A 326 10.27 -32.25 17.09
CA LEU A 326 9.29 -33.23 16.63
C LEU A 326 9.80 -34.02 15.42
N ALA A 327 10.40 -33.34 14.44
CA ALA A 327 11.01 -34.00 13.29
C ALA A 327 12.14 -34.95 13.73
N SER A 328 13.03 -34.47 14.61
CA SER A 328 14.15 -35.26 15.13
C SER A 328 13.67 -36.47 15.94
N ALA A 329 12.62 -36.32 16.74
CA ALA A 329 11.99 -37.44 17.45
C ALA A 329 11.40 -38.48 16.47
N GLY A 330 10.80 -38.05 15.36
CA GLY A 330 10.36 -38.95 14.30
C GLY A 330 11.52 -39.67 13.60
N VAL A 331 12.68 -39.02 13.45
CA VAL A 331 13.90 -39.66 12.93
C VAL A 331 14.39 -40.74 13.89
N LEU A 332 14.46 -40.44 15.19
CA LEU A 332 14.83 -41.42 16.22
C LEU A 332 13.82 -42.58 16.29
N GLY A 333 12.55 -42.31 16.03
CA GLY A 333 11.47 -43.31 15.95
C GLY A 333 11.39 -44.06 14.62
N GLY A 334 12.24 -43.74 13.63
CA GLY A 334 12.27 -44.39 12.31
C GLY A 334 11.08 -44.05 11.40
N THR A 335 10.25 -43.07 11.74
CA THR A 335 9.10 -42.64 10.92
C THR A 335 9.45 -41.53 9.95
N LEU A 336 10.52 -40.77 10.24
CA LEU A 336 11.03 -39.66 9.43
C LEU A 336 12.52 -39.84 9.13
N THR A 337 13.01 -39.04 8.18
CA THR A 337 14.40 -39.05 7.73
C THR A 337 15.16 -37.79 8.17
N VAL A 338 16.49 -37.81 8.16
CA VAL A 338 17.28 -36.61 8.50
C VAL A 338 17.00 -35.47 7.52
N GLY A 339 16.71 -35.76 6.25
CA GLY A 339 16.30 -34.78 5.27
C GLY A 339 14.95 -34.12 5.58
N ASP A 340 14.03 -34.80 6.28
CA ASP A 340 12.77 -34.20 6.76
C ASP A 340 13.01 -33.04 7.74
N VAL A 341 14.02 -33.16 8.60
CA VAL A 341 14.40 -32.09 9.54
C VAL A 341 14.87 -30.85 8.77
N ILE A 342 15.69 -31.05 7.74
CA ILE A 342 16.27 -29.96 6.95
C ILE A 342 15.25 -29.31 6.02
N MET A 343 14.36 -30.12 5.43
CA MET A 343 13.20 -29.65 4.68
C MET A 343 12.31 -28.78 5.57
N THR A 344 11.98 -29.24 6.77
CA THR A 344 11.14 -28.51 7.73
C THR A 344 11.79 -27.16 8.09
N SER A 345 13.08 -27.16 8.44
CA SER A 345 13.83 -25.92 8.73
C SER A 345 13.77 -24.93 7.56
N SER A 346 14.03 -25.42 6.34
CA SER A 346 14.12 -24.59 5.13
C SER A 346 12.77 -23.99 4.74
N LEU A 347 11.69 -24.77 4.81
CA LEU A 347 10.34 -24.29 4.49
C LEU A 347 9.84 -23.27 5.52
N LEU A 348 10.14 -23.47 6.80
CA LEU A 348 9.81 -22.49 7.85
C LEU A 348 10.51 -21.15 7.64
N GLN A 349 11.80 -21.19 7.26
CA GLN A 349 12.56 -19.98 6.97
C GLN A 349 11.97 -19.21 5.78
N GLN A 350 11.51 -19.90 4.73
CA GLN A 350 10.88 -19.27 3.56
C GLN A 350 9.60 -18.51 3.93
N LEU A 351 8.76 -19.09 4.78
CA LEU A 351 7.54 -18.45 5.23
C LEU A 351 7.77 -17.27 6.18
N TRP A 352 8.90 -17.24 6.88
CA TRP A 352 9.23 -16.19 7.84
C TRP A 352 9.54 -14.83 7.18
N VAL A 353 10.26 -14.86 6.06
CA VAL A 353 10.67 -13.63 5.36
C VAL A 353 9.47 -12.72 5.00
N PRO A 354 8.41 -13.19 4.31
CA PRO A 354 7.29 -12.33 3.96
C PRO A 354 6.49 -11.85 5.19
N LEU A 355 6.46 -12.63 6.27
CA LEU A 355 5.73 -12.29 7.50
C LEU A 355 6.24 -11.00 8.16
N ASN A 356 7.55 -10.75 8.14
CA ASN A 356 8.15 -9.52 8.70
C ASN A 356 7.66 -8.24 8.00
N PHE A 357 7.31 -8.33 6.72
CA PHE A 357 6.89 -7.19 5.92
C PHE A 357 5.37 -7.00 5.87
N VAL A 358 4.56 -7.92 6.41
CA VAL A 358 3.08 -7.86 6.32
C VAL A 358 2.54 -6.56 6.90
N GLY A 359 3.06 -6.11 8.04
CA GLY A 359 2.58 -4.89 8.69
C GLY A 359 2.79 -3.63 7.84
N TRP A 360 3.99 -3.48 7.26
CA TRP A 360 4.29 -2.37 6.36
C TRP A 360 3.49 -2.47 5.06
N GLN A 361 3.49 -3.64 4.40
CA GLN A 361 2.76 -3.85 3.15
C GLN A 361 1.25 -3.63 3.30
N TRP A 362 0.69 -3.97 4.45
CA TRP A 362 -0.74 -3.74 4.74
C TRP A 362 -1.07 -2.25 4.85
N ARG A 363 -0.24 -1.47 5.55
CA ARG A 363 -0.41 -0.02 5.63
C ARG A 363 -0.25 0.64 4.27
N GLU A 364 0.77 0.22 3.53
CA GLU A 364 1.07 0.73 2.19
C GLU A 364 -0.07 0.47 1.20
N LEU A 365 -0.64 -0.73 1.25
CA LEU A 365 -1.82 -1.09 0.47
C LEU A 365 -3.02 -0.22 0.84
N LYS A 366 -3.29 -0.02 2.14
CA LYS A 366 -4.39 0.84 2.59
C LYS A 366 -4.23 2.29 2.13
N GLN A 367 -3.04 2.85 2.29
CA GLN A 367 -2.74 4.21 1.84
C GLN A 367 -2.92 4.34 0.33
N SER A 368 -2.41 3.38 -0.43
CA SER A 368 -2.58 3.36 -1.88
C SER A 368 -4.05 3.28 -2.29
N LEU A 369 -4.88 2.54 -1.55
CA LEU A 369 -6.32 2.51 -1.81
C LEU A 369 -6.97 3.85 -1.53
N VAL A 370 -6.60 4.57 -0.46
CA VAL A 370 -7.10 5.93 -0.17
C VAL A 370 -6.72 6.90 -1.28
N ASP A 371 -5.45 6.92 -1.69
CA ASP A 371 -4.97 7.81 -2.75
C ASP A 371 -5.64 7.51 -4.11
N LEU A 372 -5.87 6.23 -4.41
CA LEU A 372 -6.62 5.83 -5.61
C LEU A 372 -8.11 6.20 -5.51
N ASP A 373 -8.74 6.09 -4.34
CA ASP A 373 -10.12 6.49 -4.13
C ASP A 373 -10.30 8.00 -4.33
N ASN A 374 -9.37 8.81 -3.81
CA ASN A 374 -9.33 10.25 -4.06
C ASN A 374 -9.20 10.58 -5.55
N LEU A 375 -8.38 9.82 -6.28
CA LEU A 375 -8.26 9.97 -7.74
C LEU A 375 -9.56 9.61 -8.45
N TYR A 376 -10.23 8.53 -8.05
CA TYR A 376 -11.54 8.20 -8.59
C TYR A 376 -12.59 9.25 -8.25
N GLY A 377 -12.58 9.80 -7.03
CA GLY A 377 -13.44 10.91 -6.65
C GLY A 377 -13.19 12.18 -7.48
N LEU A 378 -11.97 12.39 -7.97
CA LEU A 378 -11.67 13.45 -8.94
C LEU A 378 -12.22 13.11 -10.34
N LEU A 379 -12.01 11.88 -10.82
CA LEU A 379 -12.47 11.41 -12.13
C LEU A 379 -13.99 11.24 -12.24
N ASP A 380 -14.69 11.14 -11.12
CA ASP A 380 -16.15 11.03 -11.06
C ASP A 380 -16.83 12.42 -11.13
N GLN A 381 -16.07 13.52 -11.01
CA GLN A 381 -16.62 14.85 -11.19
C GLN A 381 -16.90 15.10 -12.68
N GLN A 382 -18.04 15.70 -12.99
CA GLN A 382 -18.42 16.07 -14.35
C GLN A 382 -18.27 17.58 -14.53
N SER A 383 -17.83 17.99 -15.72
CA SER A 383 -17.92 19.40 -16.14
C SER A 383 -19.40 19.79 -16.20
N ASN A 384 -19.75 20.95 -15.65
CA ASN A 384 -21.07 21.56 -15.83
C ASN A 384 -21.21 22.21 -17.21
N VAL A 385 -20.08 22.51 -17.87
CA VAL A 385 -20.04 22.96 -19.26
C VAL A 385 -19.77 21.74 -20.14
N CYS A 386 -20.81 21.23 -20.78
CA CYS A 386 -20.75 20.14 -21.76
C CYS A 386 -21.25 20.65 -23.11
N GLU A 387 -20.63 20.16 -24.18
CA GLU A 387 -21.18 20.34 -25.53
C GLU A 387 -22.45 19.48 -25.70
N ASP A 388 -23.39 20.01 -26.47
CA ASP A 388 -24.55 19.22 -26.92
C ASP A 388 -24.06 18.09 -27.84
N PRO A 389 -24.53 16.84 -27.68
CA PRO A 389 -24.18 15.74 -28.60
C PRO A 389 -24.42 16.05 -30.08
N ASP A 390 -25.39 16.94 -30.38
CA ASP A 390 -25.73 17.37 -31.73
C ASP A 390 -25.07 18.71 -32.12
N ALA A 391 -24.11 19.20 -31.33
CA ALA A 391 -23.38 20.42 -31.63
C ALA A 391 -22.63 20.30 -32.97
N HIS A 392 -22.75 21.35 -33.79
CA HIS A 392 -22.05 21.47 -35.05
C HIS A 392 -20.90 22.46 -34.94
N ASP A 393 -19.84 22.25 -35.73
CA ASP A 393 -18.75 23.21 -35.84
C ASP A 393 -19.30 24.59 -36.23
N LEU A 394 -18.98 25.59 -35.42
CA LEU A 394 -19.44 26.94 -35.63
C LEU A 394 -18.74 27.56 -36.84
N VAL A 395 -19.41 27.60 -37.99
CA VAL A 395 -18.96 28.34 -39.17
C VAL A 395 -19.35 29.80 -39.00
N LEU A 396 -18.38 30.65 -38.65
CA LEU A 396 -18.59 32.07 -38.43
C LEU A 396 -18.57 32.85 -39.75
N ASP A 397 -19.70 33.44 -40.14
CA ASP A 397 -19.79 34.45 -41.20
C ASP A 397 -20.07 35.83 -40.59
N GLY A 398 -19.01 36.45 -40.03
CA GLY A 398 -19.09 37.65 -39.20
C GLY A 398 -18.54 37.46 -37.78
N GLY A 399 -18.85 38.38 -36.88
CA GLY A 399 -18.34 38.38 -35.50
C GLY A 399 -19.11 39.30 -34.56
N GLY A 400 -20.41 39.45 -34.78
CA GLY A 400 -21.27 40.19 -33.87
C GLY A 400 -21.53 39.39 -32.60
N ILE A 401 -21.49 40.03 -31.44
CA ILE A 401 -21.76 39.40 -30.14
C ILE A 401 -23.01 40.04 -29.56
N GLU A 402 -23.99 39.24 -29.16
CA GLU A 402 -25.23 39.73 -28.58
C GLU A 402 -25.48 39.09 -27.22
N PHE A 403 -25.61 39.93 -26.19
CA PHE A 403 -26.08 39.52 -24.87
C PHE A 403 -27.58 39.80 -24.80
N LYS A 404 -28.39 38.76 -24.56
CA LYS A 404 -29.84 38.88 -24.37
C LYS A 404 -30.23 38.49 -22.96
N ASN A 405 -30.69 39.46 -22.18
CA ASN A 405 -31.27 39.25 -20.85
C ASN A 405 -30.36 38.42 -19.92
N VAL A 406 -29.04 38.60 -20.06
CA VAL A 406 -28.05 37.75 -19.39
C VAL A 406 -28.05 38.03 -17.89
N THR A 407 -28.25 36.98 -17.11
CA THR A 407 -28.15 37.02 -15.65
C THR A 407 -27.15 35.96 -15.22
N PHE A 408 -26.13 36.35 -14.44
CA PHE A 408 -25.01 35.47 -14.10
C PHE A 408 -24.60 35.61 -12.63
N SER A 409 -24.29 34.48 -11.99
CA SER A 409 -23.72 34.38 -10.64
C SER A 409 -22.65 33.28 -10.59
N TYR A 410 -21.62 33.45 -9.75
CA TYR A 410 -20.65 32.38 -9.47
C TYR A 410 -21.24 31.36 -8.51
N GLY A 411 -22.09 30.47 -9.03
CA GLY A 411 -22.65 29.33 -8.28
C GLY A 411 -24.01 29.61 -7.62
N PRO A 412 -24.69 28.54 -7.17
CA PRO A 412 -26.02 28.61 -6.57
C PRO A 412 -25.97 29.31 -5.21
N GLY A 413 -26.89 30.26 -5.00
CA GLY A 413 -27.04 31.00 -3.73
C GLY A 413 -26.24 32.31 -3.64
N ASN A 414 -25.33 32.59 -4.57
CA ASN A 414 -24.64 33.88 -4.64
C ASN A 414 -25.50 34.93 -5.37
N PRO A 415 -25.46 36.21 -4.95
CA PRO A 415 -26.19 37.26 -5.62
C PRO A 415 -25.73 37.39 -7.09
N PRO A 416 -26.66 37.65 -8.03
CA PRO A 416 -26.31 37.81 -9.43
C PRO A 416 -25.44 39.05 -9.63
N ILE A 417 -24.32 38.87 -10.32
CA ILE A 417 -23.36 39.92 -10.69
C ILE A 417 -23.90 40.64 -11.93
N LEU A 418 -24.24 39.90 -12.98
CA LEU A 418 -24.98 40.44 -14.12
C LEU A 418 -26.46 40.26 -13.87
N LYS A 419 -27.24 41.34 -14.03
CA LYS A 419 -28.70 41.35 -13.82
C LYS A 419 -29.38 41.86 -15.09
N ASN A 420 -30.05 40.97 -15.81
CA ASN A 420 -30.79 41.29 -17.04
C ASN A 420 -29.96 42.10 -18.07
N PHE A 421 -28.67 41.76 -18.20
CA PHE A 421 -27.71 42.52 -18.99
C PHE A 421 -27.92 42.24 -20.49
N SER A 422 -28.22 43.28 -21.27
CA SER A 422 -28.51 43.16 -22.70
C SER A 422 -27.80 44.24 -23.51
N PHE A 423 -26.99 43.84 -24.49
CA PHE A 423 -26.30 44.74 -25.41
C PHE A 423 -25.81 43.98 -26.64
N THR A 424 -25.47 44.71 -27.71
CA THR A 424 -24.98 44.15 -28.97
C THR A 424 -23.66 44.79 -29.36
N ILE A 425 -22.65 43.97 -29.64
CA ILE A 425 -21.38 44.37 -30.23
C ILE A 425 -21.46 44.10 -31.74
N PRO A 426 -21.51 45.14 -32.59
CA PRO A 426 -21.52 44.97 -34.04
C PRO A 426 -20.17 44.43 -34.55
N PRO A 427 -20.17 43.69 -35.67
CA PRO A 427 -18.95 43.14 -36.25
C PRO A 427 -17.98 44.25 -36.66
N LYS A 428 -16.67 43.97 -36.53
CA LYS A 428 -15.57 44.87 -36.95
C LYS A 428 -15.54 46.23 -36.24
N LYS A 429 -16.11 46.33 -35.04
CA LYS A 429 -16.04 47.54 -34.20
C LYS A 429 -15.28 47.26 -32.91
N THR A 430 -14.63 48.29 -32.38
CA THR A 430 -14.03 48.28 -31.04
C THR A 430 -15.07 48.77 -30.04
N PHE A 431 -15.31 47.99 -28.99
CA PHE A 431 -16.26 48.30 -27.93
C PHE A 431 -15.53 48.38 -26.60
N ALA A 432 -15.81 49.42 -25.81
CA ALA A 432 -15.23 49.60 -24.48
C ALA A 432 -16.28 49.30 -23.41
N LEU A 433 -15.94 48.42 -22.47
CA LEU A 433 -16.72 48.15 -21.27
C LEU A 433 -16.06 48.90 -20.10
N VAL A 434 -16.76 49.86 -19.52
CA VAL A 434 -16.24 50.72 -18.42
C VAL A 434 -17.25 50.78 -17.28
N GLY A 435 -16.73 50.88 -16.05
CA GLY A 435 -17.51 50.96 -14.82
C GLY A 435 -16.59 51.07 -13.60
N GLU A 436 -17.17 51.40 -12.45
CA GLU A 436 -16.48 51.27 -11.16
C GLU A 436 -16.25 49.78 -10.84
N SER A 437 -15.46 49.48 -9.80
CA SER A 437 -15.20 48.08 -9.44
C SER A 437 -16.45 47.45 -8.80
N GLY A 438 -16.98 46.40 -9.42
CA GLY A 438 -18.25 45.75 -9.04
C GLY A 438 -19.39 46.14 -9.96
#